data_AF-A0A1M4W9Z1-F1
#
_entry.id   AF-A0A1M4W9Z1-F1
#
_cell.length_a   1.000
_cell.length_b   1.000
_cell.length_c   1.000
_cell.angle_alpha   90.00
_cell.angle_beta   90.00
_cell.angle_gamma   90.00
#
_symmetry.space_group_name_H-M   'P 1'
#
loop_
_entity.id
_entity.type
_entity.pdbx_description
1 polymer ?
#
loop_
_entity_poly.entity_id
_entity_poly.type
_entity_poly.pdbx_seq_one_letter_code
_entity_poly.pdbx_strand_id
1 'polypeptide(L)'
;MKKINVHSKTNLTGGTKIRLAEYRSLFPAEKADEALLLSTKDGYKIIPLRRDIKKLYIEVTTLCNFDCTTCIRNSWQDDMGKMEWTTFERLLAQMKELPELETVHFGGFGEPMSHPRIFDMLRAVKDLGLRVEMITNGSFLTAENIDRLINLPLDTVFVSLDGPDEEAYHQIRQADFVPVLDNIKALNAAKKAAKSKLPELGIEFVAMKKNFHKLPKLIRLSLELEARQVIVTNILPYNEEMKDEILYDLDDTRLDHGKDTILVNVLAKMPYMKIRTDRQCKFVEDNAATVTYRGEVAPCYALMHAYHCYIYGRKKEIYPFYLGNVNESTLGEIWTDPAYVNFRSKLKDFKFPSCTDCKYVDGCSYTDTNESDCWGNNPSCAECLWSRRLIACP
;
A
#
# COMPACT_ATOMS: atom_id res chain seq x y z
N MET A 1 2.87 -11.65 26.39
CA MET A 1 2.94 -11.43 24.93
C MET A 1 2.03 -12.44 24.26
N LYS A 2 0.97 -12.01 23.55
CA LYS A 2 0.32 -12.90 22.57
C LYS A 2 1.39 -13.22 21.52
N LYS A 3 1.61 -14.50 21.21
CA LYS A 3 2.52 -14.87 20.12
C LYS A 3 1.87 -14.41 18.81
N ILE A 4 2.40 -13.36 18.21
CA ILE A 4 2.04 -12.96 16.85
C ILE A 4 2.52 -14.09 15.94
N ASN A 5 1.60 -14.73 15.24
CA ASN A 5 1.97 -15.78 14.30
C ASN A 5 2.55 -15.11 13.05
N VAL A 6 3.78 -15.45 12.68
CA VAL A 6 4.42 -14.97 11.45
C VAL A 6 4.45 -16.13 10.47
N HIS A 7 3.95 -15.91 9.26
CA HIS A 7 3.88 -16.96 8.25
C HIS A 7 5.27 -17.34 7.72
N SER A 8 5.54 -18.64 7.66
CA SER A 8 6.80 -19.14 7.12
C SER A 8 6.74 -19.29 5.59
N LYS A 9 7.82 -18.97 4.90
CA LYS A 9 7.94 -19.17 3.44
C LYS A 9 8.07 -20.64 2.99
N THR A 10 7.98 -21.61 3.90
CA THR A 10 8.31 -23.03 3.67
C THR A 10 7.45 -23.69 2.58
N ASN A 11 6.19 -23.28 2.44
CA ASN A 11 5.25 -23.82 1.45
C ASN A 11 5.36 -23.15 0.06
N LEU A 12 6.29 -22.22 -0.12
CA LEU A 12 6.45 -21.45 -1.35
C LEU A 12 7.77 -21.72 -2.06
N THR A 13 8.67 -22.54 -1.52
CA THR A 13 10.02 -22.78 -2.08
C THR A 13 10.05 -23.72 -3.30
N GLY A 14 8.90 -24.04 -3.90
CA GLY A 14 8.83 -24.96 -5.03
C GLY A 14 9.65 -24.54 -6.26
N GLY A 15 10.05 -25.51 -7.08
CA GLY A 15 10.80 -25.27 -8.31
C GLY A 15 12.32 -25.43 -8.17
N THR A 16 13.00 -25.42 -9.31
CA THR A 16 14.45 -25.64 -9.40
C THR A 16 15.10 -24.43 -10.06
N LYS A 17 16.14 -23.88 -9.43
CA LYS A 17 16.95 -22.84 -10.07
C LYS A 17 17.75 -23.45 -11.21
N ILE A 18 17.69 -22.83 -12.38
CA ILE A 18 18.42 -23.22 -13.57
C ILE A 18 19.25 -22.03 -14.07
N ARG A 19 20.41 -22.32 -14.68
CA ARG A 19 21.26 -21.30 -15.31
C ARG A 19 20.80 -21.08 -16.74
N LEU A 20 20.45 -19.85 -17.09
CA LEU A 20 19.96 -19.49 -18.42
C LEU A 20 21.06 -19.45 -19.48
N ALA A 21 22.34 -19.38 -19.09
CA ALA A 21 23.47 -19.44 -20.01
C ALA A 21 23.44 -20.69 -20.91
N GLU A 22 23.00 -21.83 -20.37
CA GLU A 22 22.86 -23.11 -21.09
C GLU A 22 21.71 -23.10 -22.12
N TYR A 23 20.79 -22.14 -22.01
CA TYR A 23 19.56 -22.04 -22.82
C TYR A 23 19.49 -20.71 -23.60
N ARG A 24 20.62 -20.00 -23.76
CA ARG A 24 20.65 -18.63 -24.29
C ARG A 24 20.09 -18.51 -25.71
N SER A 25 20.20 -19.57 -26.52
CA SER A 25 19.62 -19.64 -27.86
C SER A 25 18.08 -19.58 -27.85
N LEU A 26 17.43 -20.05 -26.77
CA LEU A 26 15.98 -20.03 -26.61
C LEU A 26 15.48 -18.68 -26.06
N PHE A 27 16.35 -17.94 -25.35
CA PHE A 27 16.00 -16.67 -24.68
C PHE A 27 17.02 -15.56 -24.97
N PRO A 28 17.22 -15.16 -26.25
CA PRO A 28 18.31 -14.25 -26.62
C PRO A 28 18.18 -12.84 -26.03
N ALA A 29 16.96 -12.39 -25.74
CA ALA A 29 16.68 -11.08 -25.16
C ALA A 29 16.65 -11.08 -23.61
N GLU A 30 16.77 -12.24 -22.97
CA GLU A 30 16.71 -12.34 -21.50
C GLU A 30 18.00 -11.83 -20.86
N LYS A 31 17.87 -10.99 -19.83
CA LYS A 31 19.01 -10.41 -19.11
C LYS A 31 19.34 -11.14 -17.81
N ALA A 32 18.43 -11.94 -17.26
CA ALA A 32 18.71 -12.74 -16.07
C ALA A 32 19.72 -13.87 -16.36
N ASP A 33 20.58 -14.16 -15.39
CA ASP A 33 21.53 -15.28 -15.44
C ASP A 33 20.90 -16.59 -14.96
N GLU A 34 19.94 -16.50 -14.04
CA GLU A 34 19.22 -17.63 -13.47
C GLU A 34 17.71 -17.49 -13.72
N ALA A 35 17.03 -18.64 -13.74
CA ALA A 35 15.58 -18.71 -13.75
C ALA A 35 15.08 -19.77 -12.78
N LEU A 36 13.83 -19.62 -12.34
CA LEU A 36 13.11 -20.64 -11.60
C LEU A 36 12.28 -21.48 -12.58
N LEU A 37 12.57 -22.77 -12.64
CA LEU A 37 11.77 -23.76 -13.37
C LEU A 37 10.68 -24.30 -12.44
N LEU A 38 9.43 -24.10 -12.81
CA LEU A 38 8.26 -24.54 -12.06
C LEU A 38 7.50 -25.61 -12.82
N SER A 39 7.24 -26.73 -12.14
CA SER A 39 6.27 -27.72 -12.60
C SER A 39 4.86 -27.22 -12.30
N THR A 40 3.99 -27.25 -13.30
CA THR A 40 2.58 -26.88 -13.22
C THR A 40 1.74 -28.06 -13.70
N LYS A 41 0.42 -28.02 -13.45
CA LYS A 41 -0.49 -29.07 -13.92
C LYS A 41 -0.47 -29.23 -15.45
N ASP A 42 -0.18 -28.14 -16.18
CA ASP A 42 -0.25 -28.08 -17.63
C ASP A 42 1.13 -28.07 -18.32
N GLY A 43 2.20 -28.35 -17.57
CA GLY A 43 3.58 -28.35 -18.09
C GLY A 43 4.54 -27.54 -17.23
N TYR A 44 5.47 -26.82 -17.84
CA TYR A 44 6.53 -26.08 -17.13
C TYR A 44 6.45 -24.57 -17.36
N LYS A 45 6.74 -23.79 -16.31
CA LYS A 45 6.90 -22.33 -16.38
C LYS A 45 8.33 -21.98 -16.02
N ILE A 46 9.01 -21.21 -16.88
CA ILE A 46 10.35 -20.68 -16.61
C ILE A 46 10.20 -19.21 -16.24
N ILE A 47 10.68 -18.83 -15.06
CA ILE A 47 10.58 -17.46 -14.55
C ILE A 47 11.98 -16.90 -14.34
N PRO A 48 12.44 -15.96 -15.17
CA PRO A 48 13.73 -15.28 -14.99
C PRO A 48 13.85 -14.63 -13.61
N LEU A 49 14.96 -14.85 -12.91
CA LEU A 49 15.25 -14.24 -11.62
C LEU A 49 15.83 -12.84 -11.82
N ARG A 50 14.96 -11.84 -11.86
CA ARG A 50 15.33 -10.44 -12.06
C ARG A 50 15.22 -9.65 -10.77
N ARG A 51 16.14 -8.71 -10.55
CA ARG A 51 16.09 -7.71 -9.47
C ARG A 51 15.29 -6.49 -9.93
N ASP A 52 14.06 -6.72 -10.38
CA ASP A 52 13.22 -5.77 -11.11
C ASP A 52 12.16 -5.09 -10.22
N ILE A 53 12.48 -4.84 -8.95
CA ILE A 53 11.64 -4.00 -8.07
C ILE A 53 11.58 -2.61 -8.68
N LYS A 54 10.36 -2.08 -8.87
CA LYS A 54 10.13 -0.72 -9.38
C LYS A 54 9.66 0.27 -8.34
N LYS A 55 8.87 -0.21 -7.37
CA LYS A 55 8.34 0.62 -6.27
C LYS A 55 8.64 -0.01 -4.92
N LEU A 56 9.16 0.78 -3.99
CA LEU A 56 9.40 0.35 -2.62
C LEU A 56 8.52 1.17 -1.67
N TYR A 57 7.70 0.50 -0.88
CA TYR A 57 6.98 1.13 0.22
C TYR A 57 7.77 0.92 1.51
N ILE A 58 8.02 2.00 2.25
CA ILE A 58 8.77 1.97 3.49
C ILE A 58 7.91 2.52 4.62
N GLU A 59 7.67 1.70 5.63
CA GLU A 59 7.13 2.15 6.90
C GLU A 59 8.27 2.53 7.83
N VAL A 60 8.40 3.83 8.09
CA VAL A 60 9.45 4.35 8.98
C VAL A 60 9.02 4.38 10.45
N THR A 61 7.72 4.29 10.73
CA THR A 61 7.16 4.32 12.08
C THR A 61 5.73 3.82 12.05
N THR A 62 5.30 3.18 13.13
CA THR A 62 3.89 2.85 13.40
C THR A 62 3.25 3.82 14.40
N LEU A 63 4.01 4.79 14.91
CA LEU A 63 3.46 5.87 15.73
C LEU A 63 2.72 6.89 14.87
N CYS A 64 1.63 7.43 15.40
CA CYS A 64 0.85 8.49 14.79
C CYS A 64 0.25 9.35 15.90
N ASN A 65 0.08 10.65 15.62
CA ASN A 65 -0.50 11.62 16.55
C ASN A 65 -2.03 11.71 16.45
N PHE A 66 -2.66 11.00 15.51
CA PHE A 66 -4.11 10.89 15.36
C PHE A 66 -4.60 9.49 15.74
N ASP A 67 -5.85 9.41 16.19
CA ASP A 67 -6.55 8.17 16.55
C ASP A 67 -7.81 7.99 15.68
N CYS A 68 -7.61 8.02 14.37
CA CYS A 68 -8.71 7.96 13.41
C CYS A 68 -9.56 6.70 13.61
N THR A 69 -10.89 6.83 13.53
CA THR A 69 -11.82 5.70 13.68
C THR A 69 -11.51 4.61 12.66
N THR A 70 -11.29 4.99 11.40
CA THR A 70 -11.02 4.08 10.28
C THR A 70 -9.62 3.45 10.29
N CYS A 71 -8.78 3.76 11.28
CA CYS A 71 -7.40 3.29 11.31
C CYS A 71 -7.30 1.81 11.66
N ILE A 72 -6.45 1.09 10.92
CA ILE A 72 -6.07 -0.30 11.23
C ILE A 72 -5.51 -0.48 12.65
N ARG A 73 -4.90 0.57 13.22
CA ARG A 73 -4.37 0.61 14.60
C ARG A 73 -5.43 0.25 15.66
N ASN A 74 -6.71 0.44 15.37
CA ASN A 74 -7.81 0.04 16.27
C ASN A 74 -8.00 -1.48 16.40
N SER A 75 -7.39 -2.25 15.50
CA SER A 75 -7.51 -3.72 15.43
C SER A 75 -6.17 -4.45 15.56
N TRP A 76 -5.13 -3.68 15.87
CA TRP A 76 -3.73 -4.04 15.76
C TRP A 76 -3.23 -4.87 16.93
N GLN A 77 -2.28 -5.77 16.67
CA GLN A 77 -1.75 -6.69 17.67
C GLN A 77 -0.22 -6.60 17.85
N ASP A 78 0.51 -5.92 16.97
CA ASP A 78 1.97 -5.78 17.07
C ASP A 78 2.42 -4.63 17.98
N ASP A 79 3.68 -4.69 18.40
CA ASP A 79 4.33 -3.56 19.06
C ASP A 79 4.51 -2.36 18.13
N MET A 80 4.43 -1.17 18.70
CA MET A 80 4.70 0.08 17.98
C MET A 80 6.19 0.44 18.02
N GLY A 81 6.69 1.11 17.00
CA GLY A 81 8.09 1.49 16.93
C GLY A 81 8.44 2.39 15.75
N LYS A 82 9.74 2.64 15.64
CA LYS A 82 10.37 3.52 14.66
C LYS A 82 11.53 2.79 14.00
N MET A 83 11.80 3.09 12.75
CA MET A 83 12.91 2.51 12.02
C MET A 83 14.23 3.07 12.53
N GLU A 84 15.09 2.17 13.02
CA GLU A 84 16.45 2.54 13.37
C GLU A 84 17.23 3.03 12.15
N TRP A 85 18.07 4.04 12.34
CA TRP A 85 18.85 4.63 11.24
C TRP A 85 19.73 3.59 10.55
N THR A 86 20.30 2.65 11.31
CA THR A 86 21.14 1.56 10.78
C THR A 86 20.39 0.62 9.84
N THR A 87 19.10 0.33 10.12
CA THR A 87 18.22 -0.43 9.22
C THR A 87 17.99 0.35 7.92
N PHE A 88 17.72 1.65 8.04
CA PHE A 88 17.52 2.51 6.87
C PHE A 88 18.79 2.65 6.02
N GLU A 89 19.97 2.80 6.62
CA GLU A 89 21.25 2.87 5.90
C GLU A 89 21.52 1.59 5.10
N ARG A 90 21.24 0.42 5.68
CA ARG A 90 21.33 -0.87 4.98
C ARG A 90 20.37 -0.92 3.81
N LEU A 91 19.12 -0.51 4.02
CA LEU A 91 18.12 -0.47 2.97
C LEU A 91 18.52 0.48 1.83
N LEU A 92 18.99 1.69 2.16
CA LEU A 92 19.47 2.69 1.21
C LEU A 92 20.66 2.19 0.39
N ALA A 93 21.61 1.48 1.00
CA ALA A 93 22.72 0.87 0.28
C ALA A 93 22.22 -0.18 -0.73
N GLN A 94 21.22 -0.99 -0.35
CA GLN A 94 20.63 -2.00 -1.21
C GLN A 94 19.81 -1.41 -2.36
N MET A 95 19.19 -0.23 -2.19
CA MET A 95 18.45 0.46 -3.27
C MET A 95 19.35 0.77 -4.47
N LYS A 96 20.64 1.06 -4.24
CA LYS A 96 21.62 1.35 -5.31
C LYS A 96 21.86 0.15 -6.24
N GLU A 97 21.60 -1.05 -5.75
CA GLU A 97 21.81 -2.32 -6.45
C GLU A 97 20.53 -2.80 -7.18
N LEU A 98 19.47 -1.98 -7.19
CA LEU A 98 18.19 -2.27 -7.85
C LEU A 98 18.04 -1.43 -9.13
N PRO A 99 18.36 -1.98 -10.30
CA PRO A 99 18.49 -1.20 -11.54
C PRO A 99 17.17 -0.65 -12.08
N GLU A 100 16.04 -1.25 -11.71
CA GLU A 100 14.70 -0.87 -12.16
C GLU A 100 13.93 -0.08 -11.08
N LEU A 101 14.56 0.22 -9.94
CA LEU A 101 13.89 0.96 -8.87
C LEU A 101 13.65 2.40 -9.33
N GLU A 102 12.38 2.80 -9.37
CA GLU A 102 11.95 4.10 -9.87
C GLU A 102 11.42 4.97 -8.73
N THR A 103 10.67 4.38 -7.79
CA THR A 103 9.91 5.12 -6.77
C THR A 103 10.05 4.53 -5.36
N VAL A 104 10.20 5.39 -4.36
CA VAL A 104 10.10 5.04 -2.95
C VAL A 104 8.96 5.83 -2.31
N HIS A 105 8.03 5.12 -1.70
CA HIS A 105 6.88 5.69 -1.01
C HIS A 105 7.02 5.51 0.50
N PHE A 106 7.06 6.62 1.23
CA PHE A 106 7.07 6.67 2.68
C PHE A 106 5.63 6.69 3.20
N GLY A 107 5.20 5.58 3.81
CA GLY A 107 3.84 5.39 4.28
C GLY A 107 3.78 4.28 5.31
N GLY A 108 2.74 3.44 5.26
CA GLY A 108 2.51 2.40 6.27
C GLY A 108 1.37 2.78 7.19
N PHE A 109 1.40 2.26 8.41
CA PHE A 109 0.26 2.37 9.31
C PHE A 109 0.43 3.40 10.45
N GLY A 110 1.58 4.10 10.48
CA GLY A 110 1.82 5.28 11.30
C GLY A 110 1.78 6.60 10.51
N GLU A 111 2.26 7.67 11.12
CA GLU A 111 2.48 8.98 10.49
C GLU A 111 3.97 9.16 10.18
N PRO A 112 4.42 9.08 8.92
CA PRO A 112 5.83 9.21 8.56
C PRO A 112 6.48 10.49 9.11
N MET A 113 5.77 11.62 9.11
CA MET A 113 6.32 12.89 9.60
C MET A 113 6.56 12.93 11.12
N SER A 114 6.05 11.97 11.88
CA SER A 114 6.35 11.80 13.31
C SER A 114 7.72 11.16 13.58
N HIS A 115 8.37 10.62 12.55
CA HIS A 115 9.70 10.04 12.67
C HIS A 115 10.76 11.15 12.72
N PRO A 116 11.64 11.20 13.74
CA PRO A 116 12.57 12.31 13.95
C PRO A 116 13.58 12.50 12.80
N ARG A 117 13.86 11.44 12.04
CA ARG A 117 14.78 11.45 10.89
C ARG A 117 14.09 11.40 9.52
N ILE A 118 12.77 11.63 9.45
CA ILE A 118 12.03 11.51 8.18
C ILE A 118 12.67 12.31 7.04
N PHE A 119 13.02 13.58 7.27
CA PHE A 119 13.64 14.41 6.24
C PHE A 119 15.05 13.95 5.84
N ASP A 120 15.81 13.36 6.77
CA ASP A 120 17.11 12.76 6.46
C ASP A 120 16.91 11.56 5.51
N MET A 121 15.89 10.74 5.79
CA MET A 121 15.52 9.59 4.96
C MET A 121 15.03 10.02 3.57
N LEU A 122 14.12 11.00 3.49
CA LEU A 122 13.61 11.54 2.23
C LEU A 122 14.76 12.09 1.37
N ARG A 123 15.68 12.85 1.97
CA ARG A 123 16.85 13.42 1.26
C ARG A 123 17.78 12.33 0.76
N ALA A 124 18.11 11.36 1.61
CA ALA A 124 19.00 10.26 1.25
C ALA A 124 18.48 9.47 0.04
N VAL A 125 17.16 9.24 -0.06
CA VAL A 125 16.57 8.58 -1.23
C VAL A 125 16.57 9.48 -2.46
N LYS A 126 16.26 10.78 -2.31
CA LYS A 126 16.35 11.74 -3.42
C LYS A 126 17.76 11.84 -4.00
N ASP A 127 18.79 11.75 -3.17
CA ASP A 127 20.19 11.80 -3.59
C ASP A 127 20.59 10.58 -4.45
N LEU A 128 19.79 9.50 -4.45
CA LEU A 128 19.94 8.37 -5.38
C LEU A 128 19.29 8.63 -6.76
N GLY A 129 18.64 9.79 -6.96
CA GLY A 129 17.90 10.12 -8.18
C GLY A 129 16.51 9.47 -8.26
N LEU A 130 16.04 8.85 -7.18
CA LEU A 130 14.75 8.17 -7.14
C LEU A 130 13.58 9.16 -6.97
N ARG A 131 12.39 8.78 -7.47
CA ARG A 131 11.14 9.47 -7.14
C ARG A 131 10.77 9.17 -5.70
N VAL A 132 10.40 10.19 -4.92
CA VAL A 132 9.99 10.03 -3.53
C VAL A 132 8.58 10.55 -3.33
N GLU A 133 7.75 9.70 -2.73
CA GLU A 133 6.36 9.98 -2.39
C GLU A 133 6.19 9.80 -0.88
N MET A 134 5.29 10.56 -0.28
CA MET A 134 4.95 10.40 1.14
C MET A 134 3.45 10.60 1.34
N ILE A 135 2.86 9.83 2.25
CA ILE A 135 1.51 10.08 2.77
C ILE A 135 1.61 10.68 4.18
N THR A 136 0.75 11.64 4.50
CA THR A 136 0.67 12.28 5.82
C THR A 136 -0.77 12.66 6.17
N ASN A 137 -1.09 12.74 7.46
CA ASN A 137 -2.32 13.31 7.98
C ASN A 137 -2.35 14.86 7.90
N GLY A 138 -1.24 15.49 7.52
CA GLY A 138 -1.14 16.93 7.27
C GLY A 138 -0.95 17.80 8.52
N SER A 139 -1.05 17.24 9.73
CA SER A 139 -0.85 18.00 10.98
C SER A 139 0.59 18.47 11.17
N PHE A 140 1.57 17.74 10.64
CA PHE A 140 2.99 18.10 10.70
C PHE A 140 3.47 18.99 9.55
N LEU A 141 2.58 19.44 8.67
CA LEU A 141 2.89 20.45 7.65
C LEU A 141 2.98 21.87 8.28
N THR A 142 3.80 22.01 9.31
CA THR A 142 4.11 23.28 9.97
C THR A 142 4.98 24.16 9.06
N ALA A 143 5.08 25.45 9.34
CA ALA A 143 5.92 26.36 8.55
C ALA A 143 7.38 25.88 8.40
N GLU A 144 7.98 25.36 9.49
CA GLU A 144 9.32 24.78 9.47
C GLU A 144 9.40 23.56 8.56
N ASN A 145 8.47 22.62 8.69
CA ASN A 145 8.47 21.40 7.89
C ASN A 145 8.13 21.68 6.43
N ILE A 146 7.26 22.66 6.15
CA ILE A 146 6.99 23.14 4.79
C ILE A 146 8.28 23.68 4.17
N ASP A 147 9.03 24.55 4.85
CA ASP A 147 10.31 25.05 4.32
C ASP A 147 11.29 23.91 4.02
N ARG A 148 11.39 22.91 4.90
CA ARG A 148 12.19 21.70 4.65
C ARG A 148 11.71 20.92 3.44
N LEU A 149 10.39 20.81 3.22
CA LEU A 149 9.79 20.16 2.05
C LEU A 149 9.96 20.97 0.77
N ILE A 150 10.02 22.30 0.81
CA ILE A 150 10.31 23.13 -0.37
C ILE A 150 11.78 23.00 -0.77
N ASN A 151 12.67 22.92 0.22
CA ASN A 151 14.12 22.73 0.04
C ASN A 151 14.52 21.26 -0.18
N LEU A 152 13.54 20.37 -0.34
CA LEU A 152 13.70 18.96 -0.66
C LEU A 152 12.85 18.67 -1.91
N PRO A 153 13.40 18.11 -3.00
CA PRO A 153 12.64 17.86 -4.22
C PRO A 153 11.72 16.63 -4.07
N LEU A 154 10.85 16.61 -3.05
CA LEU A 154 9.86 15.56 -2.84
C LEU A 154 8.88 15.60 -4.01
N ASP A 155 8.61 14.47 -4.63
CA ASP A 155 7.83 14.46 -5.86
C ASP A 155 6.33 14.58 -5.56
N THR A 156 5.86 13.90 -4.51
CA THR A 156 4.44 13.91 -4.15
C THR A 156 4.22 13.79 -2.64
N VAL A 157 3.27 14.59 -2.13
CA VAL A 157 2.68 14.44 -0.80
C VAL A 157 1.21 14.12 -0.96
N PHE A 158 0.78 12.98 -0.43
CA PHE A 158 -0.63 12.66 -0.25
C PHE A 158 -1.06 13.11 1.14
N VAL A 159 -2.08 13.98 1.21
CA VAL A 159 -2.70 14.38 2.47
C VAL A 159 -4.02 13.64 2.64
N SER A 160 -4.11 12.98 3.78
CA SER A 160 -5.26 12.21 4.22
C SER A 160 -6.41 13.13 4.66
N LEU A 161 -7.52 13.17 3.90
CA LEU A 161 -8.65 14.10 4.12
C LEU A 161 -9.99 13.37 3.93
N ASP A 162 -10.61 12.93 5.04
CA ASP A 162 -11.82 12.08 5.00
C ASP A 162 -13.16 12.83 5.11
N GLY A 163 -13.14 14.15 4.97
CA GLY A 163 -14.33 14.99 5.03
C GLY A 163 -14.07 16.37 4.42
N PRO A 164 -15.09 17.02 3.83
CA PRO A 164 -14.95 18.37 3.28
C PRO A 164 -15.22 19.49 4.30
N ASP A 165 -15.57 19.13 5.54
CA ASP A 165 -15.99 20.03 6.60
C ASP A 165 -15.56 19.50 7.98
N GLU A 166 -15.52 20.39 8.98
CA GLU A 166 -15.08 20.11 10.35
C GLU A 166 -15.83 18.91 10.95
N GLU A 167 -17.14 18.86 10.79
CA GLU A 167 -17.98 17.79 11.35
C GLU A 167 -17.62 16.42 10.77
N ALA A 168 -17.60 16.26 9.44
CA ALA A 168 -17.24 14.97 8.82
C ALA A 168 -15.80 14.58 9.08
N TYR A 169 -14.88 15.55 9.06
CA TYR A 169 -13.48 15.29 9.30
C TYR A 169 -13.25 14.85 10.75
N HIS A 170 -13.78 15.58 11.74
CA HIS A 170 -13.63 15.24 13.15
C HIS A 170 -14.25 13.88 13.49
N GLN A 171 -15.41 13.55 12.92
CA GLN A 171 -16.07 12.26 13.12
C GLN A 171 -15.18 11.06 12.75
N ILE A 172 -14.32 11.22 11.73
CA ILE A 172 -13.47 10.14 11.22
C ILE A 172 -12.06 10.24 11.77
N ARG A 173 -11.43 11.41 11.66
CA ARG A 173 -10.03 11.63 11.99
C ARG A 173 -9.78 11.91 13.46
N GLN A 174 -10.82 12.28 14.22
CA GLN A 174 -10.75 12.70 15.63
C GLN A 174 -9.72 13.83 15.84
N ALA A 175 -9.68 14.76 14.90
CA ALA A 175 -8.74 15.87 14.87
C ALA A 175 -9.44 17.11 14.28
N ASP A 176 -8.86 18.28 14.50
CA ASP A 176 -9.40 19.54 14.00
C ASP A 176 -9.09 19.70 12.50
N PHE A 177 -10.10 20.06 11.73
CA PHE A 177 -9.99 20.17 10.27
C PHE A 177 -9.32 21.47 9.85
N VAL A 178 -9.69 22.60 10.47
CA VAL A 178 -9.17 23.93 10.09
C VAL A 178 -7.63 24.01 10.10
N PRO A 179 -6.91 23.54 11.15
CA PRO A 179 -5.45 23.58 11.15
C PRO A 179 -4.82 22.77 10.01
N VAL A 180 -5.37 21.59 9.69
CA VAL A 180 -4.88 20.75 8.59
C VAL A 180 -5.12 21.46 7.24
N LEU A 181 -6.29 22.07 7.07
CA LEU A 181 -6.62 22.84 5.87
C LEU A 181 -5.66 24.01 5.66
N ASP A 182 -5.38 24.76 6.73
CA ASP A 182 -4.48 25.91 6.70
C ASP A 182 -3.04 25.48 6.42
N ASN A 183 -2.59 24.35 6.95
CA ASN A 183 -1.30 23.75 6.62
C ASN A 183 -1.20 23.39 5.12
N ILE A 184 -2.23 22.79 4.53
CA ILE A 184 -2.26 22.47 3.09
C ILE A 184 -2.18 23.75 2.25
N LYS A 185 -2.96 24.78 2.61
CA LYS A 185 -2.90 26.09 1.94
C LYS A 185 -1.51 26.72 2.07
N ALA A 186 -0.89 26.65 3.24
CA ALA A 186 0.45 27.16 3.49
C ALA A 186 1.50 26.45 2.63
N LEU A 187 1.41 25.12 2.46
CA LEU A 187 2.28 24.35 1.57
C LEU A 187 2.20 24.88 0.12
N ASN A 188 1.00 25.06 -0.42
CA ASN A 188 0.85 25.58 -1.78
C ASN A 188 1.26 27.05 -1.91
N ALA A 189 1.03 27.88 -0.89
CA ALA A 189 1.53 29.25 -0.88
C ALA A 189 3.08 29.28 -0.91
N ALA A 190 3.74 28.42 -0.13
CA ALA A 190 5.20 28.30 -0.11
C ALA A 190 5.74 27.79 -1.46
N LYS A 191 5.09 26.81 -2.09
CA LYS A 191 5.40 26.34 -3.45
C LYS A 191 5.37 27.48 -4.46
N LYS A 192 4.32 28.30 -4.45
CA LYS A 192 4.19 29.48 -5.32
C LYS A 192 5.30 30.51 -5.08
N ALA A 193 5.58 30.82 -3.81
CA ALA A 193 6.63 31.77 -3.44
C ALA A 193 8.01 31.30 -3.91
N ALA A 194 8.31 30.00 -3.78
CA ALA A 194 9.53 29.37 -4.26
C ALA A 194 9.54 29.10 -5.78
N LYS A 195 8.46 29.44 -6.51
CA LYS A 195 8.26 29.11 -7.93
C LYS A 195 8.43 27.61 -8.22
N SER A 196 8.13 26.77 -7.24
CA SER A 196 8.21 25.31 -7.33
C SER A 196 6.85 24.71 -7.66
N LYS A 197 6.85 23.64 -8.46
CA LYS A 197 5.67 22.77 -8.64
C LYS A 197 5.63 21.62 -7.63
N LEU A 198 6.73 21.40 -6.92
CA LEU A 198 6.95 20.27 -6.01
C LEU A 198 6.88 20.71 -4.54
N PRO A 199 6.39 19.83 -3.64
CA PRO A 199 5.77 18.54 -3.96
C PRO A 199 4.40 18.67 -4.64
N GLU A 200 4.06 17.73 -5.53
CA GLU A 200 2.69 17.62 -6.02
C GLU A 200 1.76 17.19 -4.87
N LEU A 201 0.61 17.84 -4.75
CA LEU A 201 -0.36 17.53 -3.72
C LEU A 201 -1.37 16.50 -4.25
N GLY A 202 -1.51 15.39 -3.54
CA GLY A 202 -2.63 14.46 -3.67
C GLY A 202 -3.49 14.48 -2.41
N ILE A 203 -4.78 14.16 -2.56
CA ILE A 203 -5.69 13.93 -1.44
C ILE A 203 -6.08 12.46 -1.42
N GLU A 204 -6.09 11.85 -0.24
CA GLU A 204 -6.59 10.49 -0.05
C GLU A 204 -7.82 10.50 0.84
N PHE A 205 -8.87 9.80 0.39
CA PHE A 205 -10.20 9.79 0.98
C PHE A 205 -10.68 8.35 1.19
N VAL A 206 -10.92 8.00 2.46
CA VAL A 206 -11.58 6.73 2.83
C VAL A 206 -13.09 6.92 2.75
N ALA A 207 -13.69 6.26 1.76
CA ALA A 207 -15.10 6.28 1.48
C ALA A 207 -15.87 5.24 2.30
N MET A 208 -16.94 5.69 2.94
CA MET A 208 -17.91 4.90 3.68
C MET A 208 -19.34 5.44 3.48
N LYS A 209 -20.37 4.65 3.81
CA LYS A 209 -21.78 5.08 3.67
C LYS A 209 -22.03 6.46 4.30
N LYS A 210 -21.48 6.69 5.49
CA LYS A 210 -21.57 7.98 6.20
C LYS A 210 -21.03 9.19 5.46
N ASN A 211 -19.94 9.09 4.69
CA ASN A 211 -19.26 10.26 4.10
C ASN A 211 -19.28 10.29 2.56
N PHE A 212 -19.65 9.20 1.88
CA PHE A 212 -19.53 9.10 0.43
C PHE A 212 -20.36 10.12 -0.33
N HIS A 213 -21.56 10.44 0.17
CA HIS A 213 -22.41 11.50 -0.40
C HIS A 213 -21.76 12.90 -0.35
N LYS A 214 -20.72 13.09 0.48
CA LYS A 214 -19.92 14.31 0.56
C LYS A 214 -18.75 14.36 -0.43
N LEU A 215 -18.44 13.27 -1.14
CA LEU A 215 -17.31 13.18 -2.08
C LEU A 215 -17.31 14.30 -3.15
N PRO A 216 -18.44 14.70 -3.77
CA PRO A 216 -18.42 15.81 -4.72
C PRO A 216 -17.94 17.14 -4.09
N LYS A 217 -18.29 17.40 -2.83
CA LYS A 217 -17.80 18.57 -2.10
C LYS A 217 -16.31 18.46 -1.82
N LEU A 218 -15.82 17.27 -1.46
CA LEU A 218 -14.39 17.04 -1.25
C LEU A 218 -13.57 17.21 -2.53
N ILE A 219 -14.09 16.78 -3.69
CA ILE A 219 -13.44 17.00 -4.98
C ILE A 219 -13.32 18.50 -5.26
N ARG A 220 -14.37 19.28 -5.00
CA ARG A 220 -14.32 20.76 -5.11
C ARG A 220 -13.30 21.37 -4.15
N LEU A 221 -13.30 20.95 -2.89
CA LEU A 221 -12.31 21.40 -1.92
C LEU A 221 -10.87 21.05 -2.36
N SER A 222 -10.66 19.86 -2.93
CA SER A 222 -9.35 19.43 -3.42
C SER A 222 -8.83 20.34 -4.54
N LEU A 223 -9.71 20.89 -5.37
CA LEU A 223 -9.37 21.88 -6.39
C LEU A 223 -9.00 23.24 -5.78
N GLU A 224 -9.77 23.69 -4.80
CA GLU A 224 -9.47 24.92 -4.04
C GLU A 224 -8.13 24.82 -3.32
N LEU A 225 -7.78 23.60 -2.89
CA LEU A 225 -6.48 23.26 -2.32
C LEU A 225 -5.41 22.96 -3.38
N GLU A 226 -5.68 23.12 -4.67
CA GLU A 226 -4.72 22.92 -5.76
C GLU A 226 -4.08 21.52 -5.76
N ALA A 227 -4.82 20.51 -5.29
CA ALA A 227 -4.44 19.11 -5.44
C ALA A 227 -4.53 18.71 -6.92
N ARG A 228 -3.62 17.81 -7.36
CA ARG A 228 -3.65 17.24 -8.73
C ARG A 228 -4.40 15.92 -8.82
N GLN A 229 -4.53 15.23 -7.70
CA GLN A 229 -5.12 13.90 -7.66
C GLN A 229 -5.91 13.69 -6.38
N VAL A 230 -6.98 12.92 -6.50
CA VAL A 230 -7.78 12.43 -5.38
C VAL A 230 -7.83 10.91 -5.51
N ILE A 231 -7.37 10.20 -4.48
CA ILE A 231 -7.50 8.75 -4.38
C ILE A 231 -8.67 8.47 -3.46
N VAL A 232 -9.69 7.80 -4.01
CA VAL A 232 -10.81 7.30 -3.23
C VAL A 232 -10.56 5.83 -2.97
N THR A 233 -10.72 5.41 -1.71
CA THR A 233 -10.58 4.02 -1.30
C THR A 233 -11.75 3.62 -0.42
N ASN A 234 -12.34 2.45 -0.62
CA ASN A 234 -13.40 2.02 0.28
C ASN A 234 -12.83 1.63 1.64
N ILE A 235 -13.62 1.85 2.68
CA ILE A 235 -13.30 1.40 4.03
C ILE A 235 -13.06 -0.12 4.09
N LEU A 236 -11.97 -0.54 4.73
CA LEU A 236 -11.84 -1.88 5.29
C LEU A 236 -12.29 -1.81 6.75
N PRO A 237 -13.39 -2.47 7.15
CA PRO A 237 -13.83 -2.44 8.54
C PRO A 237 -12.82 -3.14 9.45
N TYR A 238 -12.34 -2.43 10.47
CA TYR A 238 -11.40 -2.95 11.47
C TYR A 238 -12.06 -3.23 12.83
N ASN A 239 -13.30 -2.80 13.03
CA ASN A 239 -14.11 -3.09 14.21
C ASN A 239 -15.55 -3.37 13.80
N GLU A 240 -16.38 -3.82 14.75
CA GLU A 240 -17.75 -4.23 14.46
C GLU A 240 -18.64 -3.08 14.00
N GLU A 241 -18.44 -1.89 14.54
CA GLU A 241 -19.25 -0.70 14.24
C GLU A 241 -19.10 -0.25 12.77
N MET A 242 -18.02 -0.64 12.10
CA MET A 242 -17.73 -0.30 10.71
C MET A 242 -18.27 -1.30 9.69
N LYS A 243 -18.76 -2.46 10.11
CA LYS A 243 -19.23 -3.51 9.18
C LYS A 243 -20.29 -2.99 8.21
N ASP A 244 -21.18 -2.15 8.70
CA ASP A 244 -22.32 -1.63 7.94
C ASP A 244 -21.97 -0.41 7.07
N GLU A 245 -20.74 0.11 7.18
CA GLU A 245 -20.26 1.31 6.49
C GLU A 245 -19.63 1.04 5.12
N ILE A 246 -19.52 -0.23 4.71
CA ILE A 246 -18.93 -0.63 3.42
C ILE A 246 -19.73 -0.05 2.24
N LEU A 247 -19.06 0.26 1.13
CA LEU A 247 -19.73 0.74 -0.10
C LEU A 247 -19.74 -0.30 -1.21
N TYR A 248 -18.98 -1.39 -1.05
CA TYR A 248 -18.76 -2.37 -2.12
C TYR A 248 -19.85 -3.45 -2.22
N ASP A 249 -21.01 -3.20 -1.63
CA ASP A 249 -22.29 -3.88 -1.83
C ASP A 249 -23.24 -3.09 -2.75
N LEU A 250 -22.86 -1.86 -3.15
CA LEU A 250 -23.70 -0.96 -3.94
C LEU A 250 -23.63 -1.24 -5.45
N ASP A 251 -24.70 -0.90 -6.17
CA ASP A 251 -24.67 -0.91 -7.63
C ASP A 251 -23.99 0.37 -8.15
N ASP A 252 -22.84 0.23 -8.82
CA ASP A 252 -22.04 1.36 -9.34
C ASP A 252 -22.46 1.82 -10.74
N THR A 253 -23.44 1.18 -11.37
CA THR A 253 -23.90 1.55 -12.73
C THR A 253 -24.56 2.93 -12.82
N ARG A 254 -24.86 3.57 -11.67
CA ARG A 254 -25.60 4.84 -11.58
C ARG A 254 -24.97 5.86 -10.63
N LEU A 255 -23.67 5.76 -10.34
CA LEU A 255 -22.99 6.79 -9.55
C LEU A 255 -22.97 8.10 -10.33
N ASP A 256 -23.94 8.97 -10.04
CA ASP A 256 -23.95 10.35 -10.52
C ASP A 256 -22.84 11.10 -9.78
N HIS A 257 -21.70 11.25 -10.44
CA HIS A 257 -20.57 12.02 -9.91
C HIS A 257 -20.85 13.54 -9.91
N GLY A 258 -22.05 13.97 -10.32
CA GLY A 258 -22.43 15.36 -10.47
C GLY A 258 -21.74 15.99 -11.67
N LYS A 259 -22.42 16.95 -12.33
CA LYS A 259 -21.90 17.65 -13.52
C LYS A 259 -20.55 18.34 -13.28
N ASP A 260 -20.20 18.63 -12.03
CA ASP A 260 -18.98 19.35 -11.67
C ASP A 260 -17.70 18.51 -11.82
N THR A 261 -17.80 17.17 -11.85
CA THR A 261 -16.62 16.31 -12.08
C THR A 261 -16.12 16.33 -13.53
N ILE A 262 -16.91 16.88 -14.46
CA ILE A 262 -16.54 17.00 -15.89
C ILE A 262 -15.63 18.21 -16.14
N LEU A 263 -15.57 19.18 -15.21
CA LEU A 263 -14.90 20.48 -15.41
C LEU A 263 -13.51 20.58 -14.74
N VAL A 264 -12.96 19.48 -14.24
CA VAL A 264 -11.88 19.53 -13.24
C VAL A 264 -10.62 18.79 -13.71
N ASN A 265 -9.47 19.46 -13.63
CA ASN A 265 -8.15 18.88 -13.94
C ASN A 265 -7.57 18.07 -12.76
N VAL A 266 -8.43 17.37 -12.02
CA VAL A 266 -8.03 16.49 -10.91
C VAL A 266 -8.25 15.05 -11.35
N LEU A 267 -7.19 14.25 -11.30
CA LEU A 267 -7.31 12.81 -11.53
C LEU A 267 -7.94 12.16 -10.30
N ALA A 268 -9.20 11.77 -10.40
CA ALA A 268 -9.87 10.98 -9.38
C ALA A 268 -9.69 9.47 -9.66
N LYS A 269 -8.97 8.76 -8.79
CA LYS A 269 -8.83 7.30 -8.84
C LYS A 269 -9.89 6.67 -7.96
N MET A 270 -10.86 5.99 -8.59
CA MET A 270 -12.00 5.38 -7.91
C MET A 270 -11.80 3.86 -7.73
N PRO A 271 -12.26 3.29 -6.60
CA PRO A 271 -12.39 1.85 -6.46
C PRO A 271 -13.67 1.37 -7.15
N TYR A 272 -13.81 0.06 -7.32
CA TYR A 272 -15.11 -0.53 -7.65
C TYR A 272 -16.01 -0.51 -6.41
N MET A 273 -17.32 -0.31 -6.61
CA MET A 273 -18.33 -0.43 -5.54
C MET A 273 -19.06 -1.77 -5.58
N LYS A 274 -18.59 -2.71 -6.40
CA LYS A 274 -19.14 -4.06 -6.47
C LYS A 274 -18.07 -5.04 -6.89
N ILE A 275 -18.17 -6.28 -6.41
CA ILE A 275 -17.29 -7.37 -6.84
C ILE A 275 -17.43 -7.54 -8.36
N ARG A 276 -16.27 -7.67 -9.02
CA ARG A 276 -16.16 -8.04 -10.43
C ARG A 276 -15.33 -9.31 -10.59
N THR A 277 -15.46 -9.98 -11.73
CA THR A 277 -14.73 -11.22 -12.02
C THR A 277 -13.22 -11.00 -12.15
N ASP A 278 -12.80 -9.82 -12.63
CA ASP A 278 -11.40 -9.45 -12.78
C ASP A 278 -10.69 -9.37 -11.42
N ARG A 279 -9.47 -9.92 -11.37
CA ARG A 279 -8.63 -9.99 -10.18
C ARG A 279 -7.18 -9.70 -10.57
N GLN A 280 -6.67 -8.58 -10.07
CA GLN A 280 -5.35 -8.06 -10.39
C GLN A 280 -4.68 -7.51 -9.14
N CYS A 281 -3.52 -8.06 -8.78
CA CYS A 281 -2.75 -7.57 -7.64
C CYS A 281 -1.84 -6.42 -8.07
N LYS A 282 -2.19 -5.19 -7.70
CA LYS A 282 -1.40 -4.00 -8.05
C LYS A 282 0.05 -4.06 -7.56
N PHE A 283 0.32 -4.65 -6.39
CA PHE A 283 1.70 -4.83 -5.91
C PHE A 283 2.54 -5.72 -6.84
N VAL A 284 1.92 -6.71 -7.49
CA VAL A 284 2.62 -7.57 -8.45
C VAL A 284 2.73 -6.89 -9.82
N GLU A 285 1.71 -6.14 -10.24
CA GLU A 285 1.74 -5.38 -11.50
C GLU A 285 2.78 -4.25 -11.48
N ASP A 286 2.88 -3.55 -10.36
CA ASP A 286 3.81 -2.44 -10.17
C ASP A 286 5.22 -2.92 -9.77
N ASN A 287 5.48 -4.23 -9.69
CA ASN A 287 6.71 -4.81 -9.15
C ASN A 287 7.11 -4.15 -7.81
N ALA A 288 6.17 -4.11 -6.87
CA ALA A 288 6.33 -3.43 -5.61
C ALA A 288 6.67 -4.38 -4.46
N ALA A 289 7.47 -3.88 -3.51
CA ALA A 289 7.74 -4.55 -2.24
C ALA A 289 7.48 -3.58 -1.08
N THR A 290 7.24 -4.11 0.13
CA THR A 290 7.07 -3.30 1.33
C THR A 290 8.10 -3.68 2.39
N VAL A 291 8.55 -2.69 3.16
CA VAL A 291 9.52 -2.86 4.25
C VAL A 291 8.95 -2.22 5.51
N THR A 292 8.83 -3.01 6.59
CA THR A 292 8.37 -2.54 7.91
C THR A 292 9.43 -1.69 8.59
N TYR A 293 9.06 -1.03 9.69
CA TYR A 293 10.02 -0.27 10.50
C TYR A 293 11.17 -1.12 11.09
N ARG A 294 10.99 -2.44 11.21
CA ARG A 294 12.05 -3.37 11.69
C ARG A 294 12.86 -3.99 10.55
N GLY A 295 12.59 -3.61 9.30
CA GLY A 295 13.28 -4.12 8.12
C GLY A 295 12.72 -5.43 7.56
N GLU A 296 11.59 -5.93 8.07
CA GLU A 296 10.94 -7.11 7.49
C GLU A 296 10.38 -6.77 6.11
N VAL A 297 10.58 -7.66 5.14
CA VAL A 297 10.08 -7.50 3.77
C VAL A 297 8.79 -8.28 3.61
N ALA A 298 7.69 -7.57 3.38
CA ALA A 298 6.39 -8.14 3.06
C ALA A 298 6.04 -7.86 1.59
N PRO A 299 5.14 -8.65 0.98
CA PRO A 299 4.75 -8.43 -0.41
C PRO A 299 3.74 -7.30 -0.62
N CYS A 300 3.05 -6.85 0.44
CA CYS A 300 2.07 -5.77 0.37
C CYS A 300 1.76 -5.21 1.78
N TYR A 301 1.10 -4.04 1.83
CA TYR A 301 0.65 -3.41 3.08
C TYR A 301 -0.18 -4.35 3.97
N ALA A 302 -1.10 -5.10 3.36
CA ALA A 302 -2.03 -5.96 4.10
C ALA A 302 -1.33 -7.09 4.87
N LEU A 303 -0.07 -7.42 4.54
CA LEU A 303 0.70 -8.52 5.12
C LEU A 303 1.90 -8.04 5.95
N MET A 304 1.97 -6.75 6.27
CA MET A 304 3.05 -6.19 7.09
C MET A 304 2.87 -6.42 8.59
N HIS A 305 1.63 -6.55 9.08
CA HIS A 305 1.32 -6.56 10.51
C HIS A 305 0.19 -7.52 10.86
N ALA A 306 0.07 -7.88 12.14
CA ALA A 306 -1.08 -8.63 12.62
C ALA A 306 -2.21 -7.70 13.07
N TYR A 307 -3.41 -7.97 12.57
CA TYR A 307 -4.62 -7.22 12.88
C TYR A 307 -5.85 -8.08 12.57
N HIS A 308 -7.03 -7.59 12.93
CA HIS A 308 -8.29 -8.20 12.48
C HIS A 308 -9.09 -7.22 11.64
N CYS A 309 -9.88 -7.74 10.72
CA CYS A 309 -10.80 -6.94 9.92
C CYS A 309 -12.11 -7.69 9.71
N TYR A 310 -13.07 -7.04 9.04
CA TYR A 310 -14.31 -7.66 8.64
C TYR A 310 -14.49 -7.59 7.13
N ILE A 311 -14.66 -8.76 6.51
CA ILE A 311 -14.91 -8.90 5.08
C ILE A 311 -16.37 -9.34 4.92
N TYR A 312 -17.21 -8.46 4.37
CA TYR A 312 -18.67 -8.65 4.29
C TYR A 312 -19.28 -9.08 5.65
N GLY A 313 -18.90 -8.37 6.71
CA GLY A 313 -19.39 -8.60 8.08
C GLY A 313 -18.71 -9.75 8.84
N ARG A 314 -17.99 -10.64 8.15
CA ARG A 314 -17.31 -11.79 8.76
C ARG A 314 -15.95 -11.38 9.31
N LYS A 315 -15.67 -11.73 10.57
CA LYS A 315 -14.38 -11.43 11.20
C LYS A 315 -13.28 -12.27 10.57
N LYS A 316 -12.15 -11.65 10.27
CA LYS A 316 -10.95 -12.30 9.75
C LYS A 316 -9.72 -11.82 10.51
N GLU A 317 -8.90 -12.76 10.96
CA GLU A 317 -7.59 -12.47 11.53
C GLU A 317 -6.54 -12.46 10.41
N ILE A 318 -5.74 -11.40 10.35
CA ILE A 318 -4.65 -11.24 9.42
C ILE A 318 -3.34 -11.35 10.19
N TYR A 319 -2.48 -12.22 9.70
CA TYR A 319 -1.13 -12.40 10.22
C TYR A 319 -0.09 -11.91 9.20
N PRO A 320 1.03 -11.36 9.67
CA PRO A 320 2.09 -10.90 8.79
C PRO A 320 2.71 -12.06 7.99
N PHE A 321 3.17 -11.75 6.79
CA PHE A 321 3.90 -12.68 5.95
C PHE A 321 5.18 -12.04 5.43
N TYR A 322 6.29 -12.41 6.06
CA TYR A 322 7.61 -11.88 5.75
C TYR A 322 8.40 -12.87 4.88
N LEU A 323 9.02 -12.35 3.83
CA LEU A 323 9.83 -13.12 2.87
C LEU A 323 11.33 -12.99 3.13
N GLY A 324 11.72 -12.07 4.00
CA GLY A 324 13.08 -11.87 4.50
C GLY A 324 13.16 -10.61 5.38
N ASN A 325 14.37 -10.27 5.81
CA ASN A 325 14.66 -9.03 6.51
C ASN A 325 15.90 -8.36 5.89
N VAL A 326 15.81 -7.06 5.60
CA VAL A 326 16.90 -6.29 4.94
C VAL A 326 18.14 -6.12 5.82
N ASN A 327 18.02 -6.42 7.12
CA ASN A 327 19.16 -6.48 8.03
C ASN A 327 19.98 -7.77 7.87
N GLU A 328 19.41 -8.81 7.28
CA GLU A 328 19.99 -10.16 7.17
C GLU A 328 20.37 -10.53 5.73
N SER A 329 19.61 -10.07 4.74
CA SER A 329 19.84 -10.37 3.32
C SER A 329 19.53 -9.14 2.48
N THR A 330 20.13 -9.05 1.29
CA THR A 330 19.86 -7.91 0.42
C THR A 330 18.45 -7.99 -0.17
N LEU A 331 17.83 -6.84 -0.42
CA LEU A 331 16.48 -6.77 -0.98
C LEU A 331 16.39 -7.45 -2.36
N GLY A 332 17.47 -7.42 -3.15
CA GLY A 332 17.57 -8.15 -4.42
C GLY A 332 17.59 -9.67 -4.24
N GLU A 333 18.26 -10.19 -3.21
CA GLU A 333 18.25 -11.62 -2.87
C GLU A 333 16.86 -12.05 -2.38
N ILE A 334 16.25 -11.26 -1.50
CA ILE A 334 14.89 -11.52 -1.00
C ILE A 334 13.90 -11.54 -2.16
N TRP A 335 13.99 -10.56 -3.07
CA TRP A 335 13.11 -10.45 -4.23
C TRP A 335 13.24 -11.61 -5.22
N THR A 336 14.45 -12.17 -5.36
CA THR A 336 14.74 -13.31 -6.25
C THR A 336 14.71 -14.67 -5.54
N ASP A 337 14.35 -14.69 -4.26
CA ASP A 337 14.11 -15.92 -3.51
C ASP A 337 12.96 -16.73 -4.18
N PRO A 338 13.12 -18.06 -4.37
CA PRO A 338 12.09 -18.89 -4.98
C PRO A 338 10.71 -18.74 -4.33
N ALA A 339 10.63 -18.55 -3.01
CA ALA A 339 9.37 -18.34 -2.32
C ALA A 339 8.67 -17.06 -2.75
N TYR A 340 9.41 -15.95 -2.86
CA TYR A 340 8.83 -14.68 -3.29
C TYR A 340 8.44 -14.73 -4.78
N VAL A 341 9.32 -15.26 -5.63
CA VAL A 341 9.05 -15.43 -7.06
C VAL A 341 7.80 -16.29 -7.30
N ASN A 342 7.65 -17.38 -6.55
CA ASN A 342 6.46 -18.23 -6.63
C ASN A 342 5.21 -17.52 -6.14
N PHE A 343 5.30 -16.78 -5.03
CA PHE A 343 4.19 -16.00 -4.52
C PHE A 343 3.70 -14.99 -5.57
N ARG A 344 4.61 -14.20 -6.16
CA ARG A 344 4.27 -13.25 -7.24
C ARG A 344 3.72 -13.95 -8.48
N SER A 345 4.29 -15.09 -8.87
CA SER A 345 3.81 -15.88 -10.00
C SER A 345 2.38 -16.40 -9.83
N LYS A 346 2.02 -16.89 -8.62
CA LYS A 346 0.65 -17.31 -8.29
C LYS A 346 -0.33 -16.15 -8.37
N LEU A 347 0.06 -14.96 -7.91
CA LEU A 347 -0.76 -13.75 -7.97
C LEU A 347 -0.92 -13.21 -9.40
N LYS A 348 0.11 -13.31 -10.24
CA LYS A 348 0.06 -12.88 -11.65
C LYS A 348 -1.00 -13.66 -12.45
N ASP A 349 -1.11 -14.96 -12.20
CA ASP A 349 -2.12 -15.83 -12.81
C ASP A 349 -3.41 -15.92 -11.94
N PHE A 350 -3.46 -15.16 -10.84
CA PHE A 350 -4.47 -15.21 -9.77
C PHE A 350 -4.97 -16.62 -9.42
N LYS A 351 -4.04 -17.53 -9.10
CA LYS A 351 -4.30 -18.93 -8.71
C LYS A 351 -4.81 -19.07 -7.27
N PHE A 352 -5.84 -18.31 -6.93
CA PHE A 352 -6.53 -18.31 -5.64
C PHE A 352 -8.03 -18.52 -5.84
N PRO A 353 -8.72 -19.21 -4.89
CA PRO A 353 -10.16 -19.33 -4.93
C PRO A 353 -10.82 -17.96 -4.80
N SER A 354 -12.06 -17.88 -5.28
CA SER A 354 -12.88 -16.68 -5.25
C SER A 354 -13.72 -16.71 -3.97
N CYS A 355 -13.11 -16.38 -2.82
CA CYS A 355 -13.79 -16.56 -1.54
C CYS A 355 -14.84 -15.47 -1.26
N THR A 356 -14.61 -14.25 -1.75
CA THR A 356 -15.52 -13.09 -1.56
C THR A 356 -16.95 -13.31 -2.08
N ASP A 357 -17.14 -14.22 -3.02
CA ASP A 357 -18.40 -14.54 -3.70
C ASP A 357 -18.71 -16.05 -3.67
N CYS A 358 -18.04 -16.79 -2.77
CA CYS A 358 -18.28 -18.21 -2.58
C CYS A 358 -19.59 -18.46 -1.81
N LYS A 359 -20.45 -19.35 -2.33
CA LYS A 359 -21.74 -19.70 -1.71
C LYS A 359 -21.63 -20.36 -0.33
N TYR A 360 -20.45 -20.84 0.03
CA TYR A 360 -20.19 -21.56 1.28
C TYR A 360 -19.32 -20.75 2.26
N VAL A 361 -19.06 -19.47 1.95
CA VAL A 361 -18.09 -18.65 2.71
C VAL A 361 -18.46 -18.51 4.19
N ASP A 362 -19.76 -18.44 4.51
CA ASP A 362 -20.24 -18.26 5.89
C ASP A 362 -19.93 -19.44 6.82
N GLY A 363 -19.74 -20.63 6.26
CA GLY A 363 -19.35 -21.84 7.01
C GLY A 363 -17.89 -22.26 6.80
N CYS A 364 -17.09 -21.47 6.09
CA CYS A 364 -15.76 -21.87 5.65
C CYS A 364 -14.66 -21.35 6.58
N SER A 365 -14.11 -22.23 7.43
CA SER A 365 -13.04 -21.87 8.38
C SER A 365 -11.73 -21.41 7.73
N TYR A 366 -11.47 -21.75 6.46
CA TYR A 366 -10.31 -21.23 5.71
C TYR A 366 -10.32 -19.71 5.54
N THR A 367 -11.47 -19.08 5.78
CA THR A 367 -11.62 -17.64 5.64
C THR A 367 -11.50 -16.88 6.95
N ASP A 368 -11.44 -17.58 8.09
CA ASP A 368 -11.27 -16.99 9.42
C ASP A 368 -9.89 -16.35 9.57
N THR A 369 -8.90 -16.82 8.82
CA THR A 369 -7.53 -16.31 8.82
C THR A 369 -6.97 -16.15 7.41
N ASN A 370 -5.81 -15.52 7.27
CA ASN A 370 -5.06 -15.50 6.00
C ASN A 370 -4.04 -16.65 5.85
N GLU A 371 -4.07 -17.65 6.73
CA GLU A 371 -3.03 -18.68 6.78
C GLU A 371 -3.14 -19.67 5.62
N SER A 372 -4.35 -20.03 5.20
CA SER A 372 -4.53 -20.90 4.04
C SER A 372 -5.85 -20.68 3.33
N ASP A 373 -5.96 -21.17 2.09
CA ASP A 373 -7.23 -21.31 1.40
C ASP A 373 -7.52 -22.78 1.06
N CYS A 374 -8.73 -23.05 0.55
CA CYS A 374 -9.16 -24.39 0.18
C CYS A 374 -8.38 -25.01 -1.00
N TRP A 375 -7.51 -24.24 -1.68
CA TRP A 375 -6.59 -24.72 -2.70
C TRP A 375 -5.17 -24.96 -2.15
N GLY A 376 -4.96 -24.72 -0.85
CA GLY A 376 -3.70 -24.92 -0.16
C GLY A 376 -2.67 -23.81 -0.35
N ASN A 377 -3.07 -22.62 -0.79
CA ASN A 377 -2.13 -21.49 -0.83
C ASN A 377 -1.89 -20.92 0.57
N ASN A 378 -0.66 -20.47 0.84
CA ASN A 378 -0.27 -19.76 2.06
C ASN A 378 0.74 -18.64 1.68
N PRO A 379 0.53 -17.38 2.12
CA PRO A 379 -0.71 -16.89 2.72
C PRO A 379 -1.83 -16.84 1.67
N SER A 380 -3.08 -16.84 2.13
CA SER A 380 -4.25 -16.74 1.28
C SER A 380 -4.49 -15.31 0.80
N CYS A 381 -4.59 -15.12 -0.52
CA CYS A 381 -5.06 -13.88 -1.14
C CYS A 381 -6.51 -13.99 -1.66
N ALA A 382 -7.22 -15.07 -1.30
CA ALA A 382 -8.53 -15.41 -1.85
C ALA A 382 -9.64 -14.40 -1.56
N GLU A 383 -9.49 -13.60 -0.50
CA GLU A 383 -10.42 -12.54 -0.09
C GLU A 383 -9.83 -11.13 -0.22
N CYS A 384 -8.74 -10.98 -0.97
CA CYS A 384 -8.03 -9.71 -1.07
C CYS A 384 -8.86 -8.64 -1.80
N LEU A 385 -9.39 -7.67 -1.06
CA LEU A 385 -10.19 -6.57 -1.60
C LEU A 385 -9.40 -5.62 -2.51
N TRP A 386 -8.09 -5.48 -2.29
CA TRP A 386 -7.20 -4.75 -3.20
C TRP A 386 -7.11 -5.41 -4.57
N SER A 387 -7.03 -6.75 -4.61
CA SER A 387 -6.97 -7.47 -5.88
C SER A 387 -8.25 -7.37 -6.71
N ARG A 388 -9.36 -7.09 -6.02
CA ARG A 388 -10.67 -6.80 -6.62
C ARG A 388 -10.87 -5.34 -6.98
N ARG A 389 -9.87 -4.49 -6.71
CA ARG A 389 -9.94 -3.02 -6.82
C ARG A 389 -11.09 -2.42 -6.00
N LEU A 390 -11.56 -3.12 -4.97
CA LEU A 390 -12.54 -2.59 -4.01
C LEU A 390 -11.86 -1.64 -3.02
N ILE A 391 -10.57 -1.86 -2.75
CA ILE A 391 -9.72 -0.95 -1.98
C ILE A 391 -8.61 -0.45 -2.90
N ALA A 392 -8.34 0.86 -2.84
CA ALA A 392 -7.25 1.50 -3.57
C ALA A 392 -6.10 1.84 -2.61
N CYS A 393 -4.87 1.74 -3.13
CA CYS A 393 -3.67 2.32 -2.50
C CYS A 393 -3.03 3.35 -3.45
N PRO A 394 -2.29 4.32 -2.88
CA PRO A 394 -1.41 5.25 -3.60
C PRO A 394 -0.22 4.57 -4.32
#